data_AF-A0A7D9J116-F1
#
_entry.id   AF-A0A7D9J116-F1
#
_cell.length_a   1.000
_cell.length_b   1.000
_cell.length_c   1.000
_cell.angle_alpha   90.00
_cell.angle_beta   90.00
_cell.angle_gamma   90.00
#
_symmetry.space_group_name_H-M   'P 1'
#
loop_
_entity.id
_entity.type
_entity.pdbx_description
1 polymer ?
#
loop_
_entity_poly.entity_id
_entity_poly.type
_entity_poly.pdbx_seq_one_letter_code
_entity_poly.pdbx_strand_id
1 'polypeptide(L)'
;MKNIVLVVSPLISLMNDQLSNLSELDVSGISLSDIKDATTREKLMNRQFTFVFASPEEFLSTEIRQLLKSTMYKERVVGVLVDESHCVSK
;
A
#
# COMPACT_ATOMS: atom_id res chain seq x y z
N MET A 1 9.11 -5.42 -12.87
CA MET A 1 8.29 -4.40 -12.17
C MET A 1 6.90 -4.96 -11.99
N LYS A 2 6.28 -4.78 -10.83
CA LYS A 2 4.97 -5.38 -10.53
C LYS A 2 3.83 -4.40 -10.73
N ASN A 3 2.64 -4.91 -10.98
CA ASN A 3 1.40 -4.14 -10.88
C ASN A 3 1.08 -3.90 -9.41
N ILE A 4 0.45 -2.77 -9.10
CA ILE A 4 0.24 -2.30 -7.74
C ILE A 4 -1.26 -2.28 -7.45
N VAL A 5 -1.63 -2.82 -6.30
CA VAL A 5 -2.95 -2.72 -5.72
C VAL A 5 -2.80 -1.95 -4.40
N LEU A 6 -3.52 -0.84 -4.29
CA LEU A 6 -3.56 -0.05 -3.07
C LEU A 6 -4.67 -0.57 -2.17
N VAL A 7 -4.38 -0.77 -0.90
CA VAL A 7 -5.38 -1.22 0.08
C VAL A 7 -5.43 -0.22 1.22
N VAL A 8 -6.57 0.45 1.36
CA VAL A 8 -6.85 1.36 2.47
C VAL A 8 -7.58 0.57 3.54
N SER A 9 -7.04 0.47 4.75
CA SER A 9 -7.74 -0.18 5.89
C SER A 9 -7.46 0.56 7.19
N PRO A 10 -8.48 0.76 8.06
CA PRO A 10 -8.28 1.42 9.35
C PRO A 10 -7.64 0.49 10.41
N LEU A 11 -7.54 -0.82 10.16
CA LEU A 11 -7.12 -1.81 11.17
C LEU A 11 -5.74 -2.39 10.85
N ILE A 12 -4.70 -1.90 11.54
CA ILE A 12 -3.31 -2.36 11.35
C ILE A 12 -3.14 -3.86 11.59
N SER A 13 -3.82 -4.43 12.60
CA SER A 13 -3.76 -5.87 12.86
C SER A 13 -4.27 -6.69 11.67
N LEU A 14 -5.36 -6.26 11.04
CA LEU A 14 -5.92 -6.93 9.87
C LEU A 14 -4.99 -6.80 8.66
N MET A 15 -4.36 -5.64 8.47
CA MET A 15 -3.35 -5.44 7.43
C MET A 15 -2.19 -6.44 7.60
N ASN A 16 -1.71 -6.62 8.83
CA ASN A 16 -0.61 -7.54 9.13
C ASN A 16 -0.99 -9.01 8.87
N ASP A 17 -2.19 -9.43 9.27
CA ASP A 17 -2.69 -10.78 8.99
C ASP A 17 -2.77 -11.05 7.48
N GLN A 18 -3.27 -10.07 6.71
CA GLN A 18 -3.34 -10.17 5.25
C GLN A 18 -1.95 -10.20 4.61
N LEU A 19 -1.00 -9.39 5.09
CA LEU A 19 0.38 -9.42 4.62
C LEU A 19 1.07 -10.76 4.91
N SER A 20 0.82 -11.36 6.08
CA SER A 20 1.30 -12.71 6.42
C SER A 20 0.80 -13.73 5.41
N ASN A 21 -0.51 -13.75 5.16
CA ASN A 21 -1.13 -14.67 4.19
C ASN A 21 -0.59 -14.47 2.76
N LEU A 22 -0.37 -13.22 2.34
CA LEU A 22 0.23 -12.93 1.02
C LEU A 22 1.66 -13.45 0.93
N SER A 23 2.45 -13.33 2.01
CA SER A 23 3.82 -13.82 2.05
C SER A 23 3.91 -15.35 1.93
N GLU A 24 2.97 -16.08 2.53
CA GLU A 24 2.86 -17.55 2.40
C GLU A 24 2.57 -17.99 0.95
N LEU A 25 1.95 -17.10 0.16
CA LEU A 25 1.64 -17.31 -1.25
C LEU A 25 2.73 -16.75 -2.20
N ASP A 26 3.88 -16.32 -1.67
CA ASP A 26 4.96 -15.66 -2.42
C ASP A 26 4.51 -14.38 -3.16
N VAL A 27 3.48 -13.71 -2.63
CA VAL A 27 2.97 -12.44 -3.14
C VAL A 27 3.57 -11.29 -2.32
N SER A 28 4.27 -10.37 -3.00
CA SER A 28 4.88 -9.25 -2.31
C SER A 28 3.84 -8.20 -1.88
N GLY A 29 3.76 -7.97 -0.57
CA GLY A 29 2.99 -6.90 0.05
C GLY A 29 3.83 -6.08 1.01
N ILE A 30 3.39 -4.86 1.33
CA ILE A 30 3.97 -4.02 2.38
C ILE A 30 2.91 -3.14 3.03
N SER A 31 3.07 -2.85 4.32
CA SER A 31 2.37 -1.74 5.00
C SER A 31 3.22 -0.47 4.97
N LEU A 32 2.65 0.69 4.67
CA LEU A 32 3.38 1.96 4.71
C LEU A 32 3.94 2.27 6.11
N SER A 33 3.29 1.78 7.16
CA SER A 33 3.76 1.89 8.55
C SER A 33 5.09 1.16 8.80
N ASP A 34 5.42 0.16 7.97
CA ASP A 34 6.62 -0.67 8.12
C ASP A 34 7.84 -0.12 7.38
N ILE A 35 7.70 1.02 6.68
CA ILE A 35 8.81 1.66 5.97
C ILE A 35 9.70 2.39 6.98
N LYS A 36 10.65 1.65 7.55
CA LYS A 36 11.58 2.16 8.57
C LYS A 36 12.97 2.46 8.04
N ASP A 37 13.34 1.85 6.91
CA ASP A 37 14.67 1.95 6.33
C ASP A 37 14.67 2.42 4.86
N ALA A 38 15.80 2.95 4.42
CA ALA A 38 15.97 3.50 3.07
C ALA A 38 15.83 2.43 1.98
N THR A 39 16.21 1.18 2.25
CA THR A 39 16.13 0.09 1.29
C THR A 39 14.68 -0.25 0.99
N THR A 40 13.87 -0.39 2.03
CA THR A 40 12.43 -0.67 1.91
C THR A 40 11.71 0.47 1.19
N ARG A 41 12.08 1.71 1.49
CA ARG A 41 11.59 2.89 0.78
C ARG A 41 11.96 2.86 -0.70
N GLU A 42 13.20 2.49 -1.04
CA GLU A 42 13.64 2.35 -2.42
C GLU A 42 12.85 1.25 -3.15
N LYS A 43 12.59 0.11 -2.50
CA LYS A 43 11.74 -0.96 -3.06
C LYS A 43 10.32 -0.47 -3.37
N LEU A 44 9.74 0.36 -2.50
CA LEU A 44 8.45 0.99 -2.74
C LEU A 44 8.50 1.92 -3.97
N MET A 45 9.48 2.82 -4.02
CA MET A 45 9.64 3.75 -5.15
C MET A 45 9.88 3.02 -6.47
N ASN A 46 10.58 1.89 -6.43
CA ASN A 46 10.87 1.04 -7.58
C ASN A 46 9.77 0.03 -7.91
N ARG A 47 8.60 0.11 -7.23
CA ARG A 47 7.39 -0.68 -7.55
C ARG A 47 7.65 -2.19 -7.46
N GLN A 48 8.31 -2.60 -6.38
CA GLN A 48 8.65 -4.00 -6.11
C GLN A 48 7.58 -4.74 -5.28
N PHE A 49 6.61 -4.01 -4.74
CA PHE A 49 5.47 -4.56 -4.01
C PHE A 49 4.23 -4.62 -4.91
N THR A 50 3.49 -5.71 -4.80
CA THR A 50 2.21 -5.92 -5.51
C THR A 50 1.08 -5.30 -4.72
N PHE A 51 1.05 -5.51 -3.40
CA PHE A 51 0.09 -4.90 -2.49
C PHE A 51 0.76 -3.84 -1.64
N VAL A 52 0.13 -2.67 -1.55
CA VAL A 52 0.57 -1.58 -0.67
C VAL A 52 -0.61 -1.23 0.24
N PHE A 53 -0.47 -1.63 1.49
CA PHE A 53 -1.41 -1.38 2.56
C PHE A 53 -1.08 -0.07 3.26
N ALA A 54 -2.08 0.72 3.60
CA ALA A 54 -1.92 1.85 4.51
C ALA A 54 -3.23 2.23 5.19
N SER A 55 -3.11 2.92 6.30
CA SER A 55 -4.25 3.62 6.89
C SER A 55 -4.71 4.80 6.00
N PRO A 56 -5.95 5.28 6.15
CA PRO A 56 -6.41 6.50 5.47
C PRO A 56 -5.47 7.69 5.70
N GLU A 57 -4.98 7.89 6.92
CA GLU A 57 -4.10 8.99 7.30
C GLU A 57 -2.73 8.90 6.60
N GLU A 58 -2.18 7.69 6.46
CA GLU A 58 -0.90 7.48 5.78
C GLU A 58 -0.97 7.82 4.29
N PHE A 59 -2.07 7.43 3.63
CA PHE A 59 -2.32 7.81 2.23
C PHE A 59 -2.52 9.32 2.03
N LEU A 60 -2.89 10.05 3.09
CA LEU A 60 -3.04 11.50 3.05
C LEU A 60 -1.74 12.27 3.27
N SER A 61 -0.67 11.59 3.69
CA SER A 61 0.65 12.22 3.86
C SER A 61 1.17 12.82 2.54
N THR A 62 1.81 13.99 2.62
CA THR A 62 2.31 14.72 1.44
C THR A 62 3.20 13.87 0.56
N GLU A 63 4.09 13.10 1.19
CA GLU A 63 5.05 12.25 0.50
C GLU A 63 4.37 11.14 -0.31
N ILE A 64 3.47 10.39 0.33
CA ILE A 64 2.75 9.29 -0.34
C ILE A 64 1.85 9.84 -1.44
N ARG A 65 1.19 10.97 -1.21
CA ARG A 65 0.39 11.64 -2.26
C ARG A 65 1.24 12.07 -3.46
N GLN A 66 2.48 12.50 -3.25
CA GLN A 66 3.40 12.81 -4.35
C GLN A 66 3.83 11.54 -5.09
N LEU A 67 4.18 10.47 -4.37
CA LEU A 67 4.52 9.17 -4.95
C LEU A 67 3.38 8.64 -5.84
N LEU A 68 2.15 8.59 -5.31
CA LEU A 68 0.96 8.14 -6.03
C LEU A 68 0.63 9.03 -7.23
N LYS A 69 1.00 10.31 -7.19
CA LYS A 69 0.80 11.23 -8.31
C LYS A 69 1.83 11.08 -9.44
N SER A 70 2.97 10.43 -9.17
CA SER A 70 4.03 10.23 -10.16
C SER A 70 3.54 9.35 -11.31
N THR A 71 3.97 9.68 -12.55
CA THR A 71 3.57 8.95 -13.75
C THR A 71 3.88 7.45 -13.64
N MET A 72 5.07 7.13 -13.12
CA MET A 72 5.53 5.75 -12.94
C MET A 72 4.63 4.92 -12.03
N TYR A 73 4.05 5.55 -11.00
CA TYR A 73 3.16 4.85 -10.06
C TYR A 73 1.74 4.73 -10.64
N LYS A 74 1.21 5.81 -11.23
CA LYS A 74 -0.12 5.81 -11.87
C LYS A 74 -0.27 4.76 -12.96
N GLU A 75 0.77 4.54 -13.78
CA GLU A 75 0.75 3.53 -14.86
C GLU A 75 0.76 2.09 -14.36
N ARG A 76 0.96 1.86 -13.06
CA ARG A 76 1.05 0.51 -12.48
C ARG A 76 -0.01 0.24 -11.42
N VAL A 77 -0.70 1.26 -10.92
CA VAL A 77 -1.86 1.04 -10.06
C VAL A 77 -2.99 0.47 -10.90
N VAL A 78 -3.35 -0.77 -10.63
CA VAL A 78 -4.42 -1.51 -11.34
C VAL A 78 -5.70 -1.64 -10.50
N GLY A 79 -5.63 -1.30 -9.21
CA GLY A 79 -6.78 -1.37 -8.31
C GLY A 79 -6.56 -0.61 -7.01
N VAL A 80 -7.68 -0.18 -6.43
CA VAL A 80 -7.76 0.42 -5.09
C VAL A 80 -8.87 -0.29 -4.35
N LEU A 81 -8.54 -0.90 -3.21
CA LEU A 81 -9.48 -1.51 -2.30
C LEU A 81 -9.60 -0.61 -1.08
N VAL A 82 -10.84 -0.36 -0.67
CA VAL A 82 -11.15 0.39 0.55
C VAL A 82 -11.89 -0.55 1.47
N ASP A 83 -11.16 -1.01 2.48
CA ASP A 83 -11.69 -1.79 3.58
C ASP A 83 -12.50 -0.89 4.52
N GLU A 84 -13.47 -1.47 5.21
CA GLU A 84 -14.41 -0.74 6.07
C GLU A 84 -15.02 0.50 5.41
N SER A 85 -15.37 0.38 4.12
CA SER A 85 -15.95 1.48 3.33
C SER A 85 -17.20 2.12 3.96
N HIS A 86 -17.86 1.39 4.86
CA HIS A 86 -18.98 1.89 5.66
C HIS A 86 -18.59 3.04 6.61
N CYS A 87 -17.30 3.22 6.94
CA CYS A 87 -16.79 4.34 7.74
C CYS A 87 -16.87 5.69 7.00
N VAL A 88 -17.04 5.69 5.68
CA VAL A 88 -17.24 6.92 4.90
C VAL A 88 -18.72 7.30 4.97
N SER A 89 -19.07 8.24 5.84
CA SER A 89 -20.43 8.80 5.92
C SER A 89 -20.70 9.78 4.78
N LYS A 90 -21.97 9.83 4.33
CA LYS A 90 -22.48 10.78 3.32
C LYS A 90 -22.74 12.16 3.90
#